data_AF-A0A1F2TTU1-F1
#
_entry.id   AF-A0A1F2TTU1-F1
#
_cell.length_a   1.000
_cell.length_b   1.000
_cell.length_c   1.000
_cell.angle_alpha   90.00
_cell.angle_beta   90.00
_cell.angle_gamma   90.00
#
_symmetry.space_group_name_H-M   'P 1'
#
loop_
_entity.id
_entity.type
_entity.pdbx_description
1 polymer ?
#
loop_
_entity_poly.entity_id
_entity_poly.type
_entity_poly.pdbx_seq_one_letter_code
_entity_poly.pdbx_strand_id
1 'polypeptide(L)'
;MLCSHRAPGLVQLLNRDPHRGADYEVVCCVTSSDTFAEEVRVERRGVPCLPHSIRRYSLSRGTAVSDLEARPDYDRITLELLKPFNPDVILLDDYLLVLTAPILDAFDGRVLNIHHADLTVRDGDGAPKYVGLSAVRDALLAGECETRATTHMVTEQVDNGPVMLRSWPFPVPPVAEWARDRNAGDVLRAAAWAQREWMLREAWGPMLTRTVELVSRAIEDPKRPLNISTLGRWTLEPDGTLTPDEPLVGV
;
A
#
# COMPACT_ATOMS: atom_id res chain seq x y z
N MET A 1 1.19 2.45 11.27
CA MET A 1 0.41 2.48 10.01
C MET A 1 0.29 3.92 9.54
N LEU A 2 0.49 4.20 8.26
CA LEU A 2 0.13 5.48 7.64
C LEU A 2 -1.03 5.24 6.66
N CYS A 3 -2.03 6.12 6.69
CA CYS A 3 -3.17 6.06 5.78
C CYS A 3 -3.63 7.47 5.39
N SER A 4 -4.50 7.59 4.39
CA SER A 4 -5.17 8.85 4.09
C SER A 4 -6.61 8.81 4.61
N HIS A 5 -7.60 8.67 3.73
CA HIS A 5 -9.01 8.75 4.12
C HIS A 5 -9.55 7.48 4.78
N ARG A 6 -8.88 6.36 4.55
CA ARG A 6 -9.28 5.02 5.00
C ARG A 6 -8.07 4.10 5.11
N ALA A 7 -8.24 2.97 5.78
CA ALA A 7 -7.23 1.94 5.96
C ALA A 7 -7.92 0.56 5.93
N PRO A 8 -8.29 0.06 4.74
CA PRO A 8 -9.14 -1.12 4.62
C PRO A 8 -8.47 -2.39 5.15
N GLY A 9 -7.14 -2.53 5.00
CA GLY A 9 -6.44 -3.70 5.51
C GLY A 9 -6.15 -3.63 7.02
N LEU A 10 -5.92 -2.44 7.56
CA LEU A 10 -5.71 -2.22 9.00
C LEU A 10 -6.87 -2.79 9.83
N VAL A 11 -8.10 -2.52 9.42
CA VAL A 11 -9.27 -3.01 10.16
C VAL A 11 -9.31 -4.54 10.21
N GLN A 12 -8.84 -5.23 9.17
CA GLN A 12 -8.76 -6.69 9.21
C GLN A 12 -7.67 -7.17 10.16
N LEU A 13 -6.47 -6.59 10.10
CA LEU A 13 -5.37 -6.87 11.03
C LEU A 13 -5.81 -6.73 12.49
N LEU A 14 -6.61 -5.70 12.82
CA LEU A 14 -7.04 -5.46 14.19
C LEU A 14 -8.16 -6.38 14.68
N ASN A 15 -8.98 -6.92 13.77
CA ASN A 15 -10.18 -7.66 14.15
C ASN A 15 -10.08 -9.17 13.99
N ARG A 16 -9.22 -9.65 13.08
CA ARG A 16 -9.28 -11.04 12.61
C ARG A 16 -7.96 -11.79 12.70
N ASP A 17 -6.83 -11.09 12.84
CA ASP A 17 -5.53 -11.73 12.82
C ASP A 17 -5.17 -12.27 14.23
N PRO A 18 -5.07 -13.60 14.40
CA PRO A 18 -4.70 -14.20 15.69
C PRO A 18 -3.25 -13.92 16.09
N HIS A 19 -2.40 -13.46 15.16
CA HIS A 19 -0.99 -13.16 15.42
C HIS A 19 -0.79 -11.79 16.08
N ARG A 20 -1.81 -10.93 16.10
CA ARG A 20 -1.74 -9.64 16.78
C ARG A 20 -1.59 -9.84 18.30
N GLY A 21 -0.54 -9.24 18.86
CA GLY A 21 -0.16 -9.37 20.27
C GLY A 21 0.77 -10.56 20.55
N ALA A 22 0.97 -11.45 19.58
CA ALA A 22 1.96 -12.51 19.65
C ALA A 22 3.19 -12.15 18.80
N ASP A 23 2.98 -11.90 17.50
CA ASP A 23 4.06 -11.69 16.53
C ASP A 23 4.25 -10.21 16.16
N TYR A 24 3.20 -9.39 16.34
CA TYR A 24 3.25 -7.97 16.05
C TYR A 24 2.22 -7.17 16.87
N GLU A 25 2.44 -5.87 16.97
CA GLU A 25 1.45 -4.92 17.47
C GLU A 25 1.31 -3.74 16.51
N VAL A 26 0.09 -3.23 16.35
CA VAL A 26 -0.13 -1.94 15.70
C VAL A 26 -0.12 -0.86 16.77
N VAL A 27 1.02 -0.16 16.89
CA VAL A 27 1.25 0.81 17.97
C VAL A 27 0.58 2.17 17.73
N CYS A 28 0.38 2.57 16.48
CA CYS A 28 -0.34 3.79 16.11
C CYS A 28 -0.77 3.79 14.63
N CYS A 29 -1.73 4.67 14.32
CA CYS A 29 -2.15 5.02 12.97
C CYS A 29 -2.02 6.53 12.78
N VAL A 30 -1.31 7.00 11.75
CA VAL A 30 -1.27 8.42 11.38
C VAL A 30 -2.04 8.60 10.07
N THR A 31 -3.02 9.52 10.07
CA THR A 31 -3.78 9.86 8.86
C THR A 31 -3.28 11.17 8.25
N SER A 32 -3.07 11.19 6.94
CA SER A 32 -2.76 12.43 6.20
C SER A 32 -3.99 13.29 5.90
N SER A 33 -5.17 12.86 6.32
CA SER A 33 -6.45 13.49 6.00
C SER A 33 -7.04 14.21 7.21
N ASP A 34 -7.98 15.14 6.95
CA ASP A 34 -8.76 15.80 8.02
C ASP A 34 -9.68 14.82 8.75
N THR A 35 -10.03 13.72 8.09
CA THR A 35 -10.89 12.65 8.61
C THR A 35 -10.35 11.29 8.20
N PHE A 36 -10.60 10.29 9.05
CA PHE A 36 -10.25 8.90 8.82
C PHE A 36 -11.47 8.01 9.06
N ALA A 37 -11.95 7.32 8.02
CA ALA A 37 -13.23 6.62 8.04
C ALA A 37 -13.32 5.54 9.13
N GLU A 38 -12.21 4.89 9.47
CA GLU A 38 -12.17 3.81 10.44
C GLU A 38 -11.66 4.23 11.83
N GLU A 39 -11.45 5.51 12.11
CA GLU A 39 -10.88 6.04 13.36
C GLU A 39 -11.50 5.42 14.61
N VAL A 40 -12.81 5.55 14.78
CA VAL A 40 -13.55 5.00 15.94
C VAL A 40 -13.34 3.49 16.09
N ARG A 41 -13.24 2.75 14.98
CA ARG A 41 -13.05 1.29 15.00
C ARG A 41 -11.63 0.93 15.41
N VAL A 42 -10.65 1.71 14.97
CA VAL A 42 -9.22 1.51 15.29
C VAL A 42 -8.95 1.86 16.75
N GLU A 43 -9.46 2.99 17.25
CA GLU A 43 -9.28 3.41 18.64
C GLU A 43 -9.95 2.46 19.65
N ARG A 44 -11.12 1.90 19.32
CA ARG A 44 -11.77 0.86 20.14
C ARG A 44 -10.94 -0.42 20.30
N ARG A 45 -9.91 -0.61 19.48
CA ARG A 45 -8.95 -1.72 19.57
C ARG A 45 -7.65 -1.32 20.29
N GLY A 46 -7.64 -0.15 20.91
CA GLY A 46 -6.51 0.38 21.68
C GLY A 46 -5.40 0.99 20.82
N VAL A 47 -5.66 1.26 19.53
CA VAL A 47 -4.67 1.84 18.62
C VAL A 47 -4.96 3.34 18.45
N PRO A 48 -4.06 4.23 18.90
CA PRO A 48 -4.26 5.67 18.77
C PRO A 48 -4.23 6.10 17.30
N CYS A 49 -5.17 6.95 16.92
CA CYS A 49 -5.25 7.59 15.60
C CYS A 49 -4.78 9.04 15.71
N LEU A 50 -3.71 9.38 14.98
CA LEU A 50 -3.08 10.69 15.02
C LEU A 50 -3.37 11.43 13.70
N PRO A 51 -4.13 12.52 13.71
CA PRO A 51 -4.34 13.31 12.51
C PRO A 51 -3.12 14.18 12.21
N HIS A 52 -2.58 14.06 11.00
CA HIS A 52 -1.57 14.96 10.46
C HIS A 52 -1.97 15.39 9.05
N SER A 53 -3.00 16.22 8.95
CA SER A 53 -3.60 16.60 7.67
C SER A 53 -2.64 17.37 6.75
N ILE A 54 -2.34 16.81 5.57
CA ILE A 54 -1.54 17.49 4.54
C ILE A 54 -2.23 18.76 4.04
N ARG A 55 -3.57 18.77 4.04
CA ARG A 55 -4.36 19.92 3.64
C ARG A 55 -4.22 21.07 4.63
N ARG A 56 -4.30 20.80 5.94
CA ARG A 56 -4.09 21.82 6.99
C ARG A 56 -2.65 22.29 7.02
N TYR A 57 -1.70 21.38 6.85
CA TYR A 57 -0.28 21.71 6.73
C TYR A 57 -0.04 22.66 5.56
N SER A 58 -0.50 22.32 4.37
CA SER A 58 -0.28 23.14 3.16
C SER A 58 -0.94 24.51 3.31
N LEU A 59 -2.16 24.55 3.86
CA LEU A 59 -2.87 25.80 4.13
C LEU A 59 -2.11 26.71 5.13
N SER A 60 -1.54 26.15 6.20
CA SER A 60 -0.80 26.95 7.20
C SER A 60 0.56 27.43 6.71
N ARG A 61 1.14 26.76 5.70
CA ARG A 61 2.40 27.14 5.04
C ARG A 61 2.20 28.00 3.78
N GLY A 62 0.96 28.15 3.30
CA GLY A 62 0.68 28.84 2.04
C GLY A 62 1.18 28.08 0.81
N THR A 63 1.31 26.76 0.90
CA THR A 63 1.78 25.88 -0.19
C THR A 63 0.62 25.07 -0.78
N ALA A 64 0.85 24.45 -1.94
CA ALA A 64 -0.10 23.48 -2.49
C ALA A 64 0.15 22.09 -1.88
N VAL A 65 -0.88 21.24 -1.80
CA VAL A 65 -0.71 19.82 -1.37
C VAL A 65 0.25 19.06 -2.29
N SER A 66 0.29 19.44 -3.56
CA SER A 66 1.19 18.89 -4.58
C SER A 66 2.60 19.48 -4.57
N ASP A 67 2.87 20.46 -3.69
CA ASP A 67 4.19 21.08 -3.59
C ASP A 67 5.17 20.10 -2.92
N LEU A 68 6.01 19.46 -3.75
CA LEU A 68 6.98 18.47 -3.30
C LEU A 68 8.11 19.08 -2.46
N GLU A 69 8.41 20.38 -2.59
CA GLU A 69 9.46 21.04 -1.80
C GLU A 69 9.05 21.19 -0.33
N ALA A 70 7.75 21.29 -0.06
CA ALA A 70 7.21 21.35 1.30
C ALA A 70 7.11 19.97 1.97
N ARG A 71 7.20 18.87 1.20
CA ARG A 71 6.96 17.51 1.72
C ARG A 71 8.00 17.00 2.73
N PRO A 72 9.30 17.31 2.62
CA PRO A 72 10.26 16.93 3.65
C PRO A 72 9.96 17.52 5.04
N ASP A 73 9.44 18.74 5.12
CA ASP A 73 9.03 19.31 6.42
C ASP A 73 7.79 18.62 6.98
N TYR A 74 6.79 18.35 6.13
CA TYR A 74 5.62 17.56 6.51
C TYR A 74 6.00 16.14 6.99
N ASP A 75 6.87 15.43 6.27
CA ASP A 75 7.28 14.08 6.63
C ASP A 75 8.14 14.07 7.90
N ARG A 76 8.92 15.13 8.17
CA ARG A 76 9.62 15.30 9.45
C ARG A 76 8.65 15.43 10.63
N ILE A 77 7.58 16.21 10.49
CA ILE A 77 6.56 16.33 11.54
C ILE A 77 5.85 14.97 11.74
N THR A 78 5.54 14.28 10.63
CA THR A 78 4.98 12.91 10.69
C THR A 78 5.92 11.96 11.45
N LEU A 79 7.23 12.03 11.18
CA LEU A 79 8.22 11.23 11.89
C LEU A 79 8.24 11.54 13.40
N GLU A 80 8.18 12.81 13.81
CA GLU A 80 8.10 13.17 15.24
C GLU A 80 6.85 12.59 15.92
N LEU A 81 5.71 12.49 15.22
CA LEU A 81 4.50 11.85 15.74
C LEU A 81 4.67 10.34 15.94
N LEU A 82 5.49 9.69 15.10
CA LEU A 82 5.75 8.25 15.19
C LEU A 82 6.73 7.89 16.31
N LYS A 83 7.71 8.76 16.62
CA LYS A 83 8.81 8.48 17.57
C LYS A 83 8.36 7.94 18.94
N PRO A 84 7.33 8.48 19.62
CA PRO A 84 6.92 8.01 20.93
C PRO A 84 6.46 6.54 20.95
N PHE A 85 6.04 6.03 19.79
CA PHE A 85 5.56 4.65 19.63
C PHE A 85 6.67 3.66 19.28
N ASN A 86 7.90 4.16 19.01
CA ASN A 86 9.07 3.36 18.62
C ASN A 86 8.74 2.23 17.62
N PRO A 87 8.11 2.52 16.47
CA PRO A 87 7.74 1.48 15.53
C PRO A 87 8.98 0.83 14.90
N ASP A 88 8.87 -0.46 14.62
CA ASP A 88 9.91 -1.23 13.93
C ASP A 88 9.77 -1.09 12.41
N VAL A 89 8.53 -1.06 11.91
CA VAL A 89 8.19 -0.93 10.49
C VAL A 89 7.06 0.06 10.26
N ILE A 90 7.03 0.67 9.08
CA ILE A 90 5.90 1.47 8.60
C ILE A 90 5.17 0.68 7.52
N LEU A 91 3.85 0.56 7.68
CA LEU A 91 2.96 0.05 6.65
C LEU A 91 2.13 1.22 6.10
N LEU A 92 2.07 1.33 4.77
CA LEU A 92 1.18 2.25 4.05
C LEU A 92 -0.06 1.48 3.59
N ASP A 93 -1.24 1.88 4.06
CA ASP A 93 -2.53 1.28 3.74
C ASP A 93 -3.48 2.37 3.23
N ASP A 94 -3.58 2.50 1.90
CA ASP A 94 -4.26 3.60 1.19
C ASP A 94 -3.72 4.99 1.58
N TYR A 95 -2.40 5.10 1.73
CA TYR A 95 -1.67 6.36 1.91
C TYR A 95 -1.38 7.01 0.55
N LEU A 96 -1.98 8.17 0.28
CA LEU A 96 -2.03 8.77 -1.07
C LEU A 96 -0.89 9.76 -1.34
N LEU A 97 0.13 9.77 -0.49
CA LEU A 97 1.22 10.73 -0.54
C LEU A 97 2.55 10.00 -0.76
N VAL A 98 3.36 10.53 -1.67
CA VAL A 98 4.75 10.08 -1.83
C VAL A 98 5.51 10.43 -0.55
N LEU A 99 6.29 9.48 -0.02
CA LEU A 99 7.19 9.69 1.11
C LEU A 99 8.52 10.26 0.65
N THR A 100 9.15 11.04 1.52
CA THR A 100 10.42 11.72 1.27
C THR A 100 11.49 11.27 2.27
N ALA A 101 12.72 11.73 2.05
CA ALA A 101 13.93 11.34 2.79
C ALA A 101 13.77 11.27 4.33
N PRO A 102 13.10 12.20 5.04
CA PRO A 102 12.98 12.11 6.49
C PRO A 102 12.39 10.79 7.01
N ILE A 103 11.38 10.24 6.34
CA ILE A 103 10.80 8.94 6.71
C ILE A 103 11.61 7.80 6.12
N LEU A 104 12.00 7.90 4.84
CA LEU A 104 12.72 6.83 4.14
C LEU A 104 14.09 6.55 4.77
N ASP A 105 14.83 7.58 5.17
CA ASP A 105 16.12 7.43 5.85
C ASP A 105 15.95 6.86 7.26
N ALA A 106 14.93 7.33 8.00
CA ALA A 106 14.67 6.88 9.37
C ALA A 106 14.16 5.42 9.44
N PHE A 107 13.56 4.93 8.35
CA PHE A 107 13.01 3.60 8.19
C PHE A 107 13.58 2.90 6.95
N ASP A 108 14.88 3.07 6.70
CA ASP A 108 15.54 2.46 5.54
C ASP A 108 15.30 0.95 5.50
N GLY A 109 14.79 0.46 4.37
CA GLY A 109 14.34 -0.92 4.16
C GLY A 109 13.28 -1.42 5.14
N ARG A 110 12.50 -0.53 5.78
CA ARG A 110 11.47 -0.85 6.79
C ARG A 110 10.12 -0.16 6.54
N VAL A 111 9.91 0.34 5.32
CA VAL A 111 8.64 0.92 4.88
C VAL A 111 8.03 0.04 3.79
N LEU A 112 6.83 -0.46 4.01
CA LEU A 112 6.11 -1.33 3.08
C LEU A 112 4.81 -0.66 2.65
N ASN A 113 4.43 -0.85 1.40
CA ASN A 113 3.19 -0.35 0.83
C ASN A 113 2.36 -1.49 0.25
N ILE A 114 1.03 -1.39 0.38
CA ILE A 114 0.09 -2.18 -0.41
C ILE A 114 -0.47 -1.32 -1.55
N HIS A 115 -0.25 -1.79 -2.78
CA HIS A 115 -0.65 -1.13 -4.01
C HIS A 115 -1.72 -1.94 -4.75
N HIS A 116 -2.60 -1.24 -5.48
CA HIS A 116 -3.74 -1.84 -6.18
C HIS A 116 -3.44 -2.17 -7.65
N ALA A 117 -2.20 -2.53 -7.98
CA ALA A 117 -1.83 -3.04 -9.29
C ALA A 117 -0.73 -4.10 -9.19
N ASP A 118 -0.54 -4.86 -10.27
CA ASP A 118 0.54 -5.83 -10.38
C ASP A 118 1.84 -5.11 -10.75
N LEU A 119 2.74 -4.95 -9.77
CA LEU A 119 4.05 -4.31 -9.97
C LEU A 119 5.09 -5.23 -10.60
N THR A 120 4.74 -6.49 -10.91
CA THR A 120 5.61 -7.39 -11.67
C THR A 120 5.47 -7.19 -13.18
N VAL A 121 4.37 -6.57 -13.64
CA VAL A 121 4.20 -6.20 -15.05
C VAL A 121 5.13 -5.03 -15.36
N ARG A 122 6.00 -5.22 -16.36
CA ARG A 122 7.01 -4.24 -16.75
C ARG A 122 6.64 -3.47 -18.03
N ASP A 123 7.10 -2.24 -18.12
CA ASP A 123 7.08 -1.46 -19.36
C ASP A 123 8.28 -1.84 -20.27
N GLY A 124 8.43 -1.11 -21.38
CA GLY A 124 9.50 -1.37 -22.35
C GLY A 124 10.91 -1.11 -21.81
N ASP A 125 11.05 -0.31 -20.75
CA ASP A 125 12.31 0.05 -20.12
C ASP A 125 12.62 -0.83 -18.88
N GLY A 126 11.72 -1.76 -18.54
CA GLY A 126 11.87 -2.69 -17.42
C GLY A 126 11.37 -2.14 -16.08
N ALA A 127 10.77 -0.95 -16.04
CA ALA A 127 10.14 -0.39 -14.85
C ALA A 127 8.72 -0.98 -14.66
N PRO A 128 8.14 -1.01 -13.45
CA PRO A 128 6.75 -1.39 -13.24
C PRO A 128 5.83 -0.49 -14.08
N LYS A 129 4.96 -1.13 -14.86
CA LYS A 129 4.09 -0.44 -15.84
C LYS A 129 2.94 0.32 -15.18
N TYR A 130 2.47 -0.15 -14.01
CA TYR A 130 1.25 0.33 -13.38
C TYR A 130 1.51 0.93 -11.99
N VAL A 131 2.01 2.17 -11.99
CA VAL A 131 2.34 2.92 -10.77
C VAL A 131 1.35 4.06 -10.51
N GLY A 132 1.28 4.50 -9.26
CA GLY A 132 0.49 5.67 -8.85
C GLY A 132 -1.02 5.47 -8.87
N LEU A 133 -1.75 6.57 -8.66
CA LEU A 133 -3.19 6.56 -8.36
C LEU A 133 -4.09 6.07 -9.49
N SER A 134 -3.59 6.08 -10.73
CA SER A 134 -4.38 5.67 -11.91
C SER A 134 -4.09 4.24 -12.35
N ALA A 135 -3.27 3.48 -11.59
CA ALA A 135 -2.74 2.19 -12.01
C ALA A 135 -3.82 1.19 -12.50
N VAL A 136 -4.97 1.08 -11.81
CA VAL A 136 -6.06 0.20 -12.28
C VAL A 136 -6.61 0.67 -13.63
N ARG A 137 -6.87 1.96 -13.78
CA ARG A 137 -7.38 2.53 -15.04
C ARG A 137 -6.40 2.27 -16.17
N ASP A 138 -5.11 2.45 -15.91
CA ASP A 138 -4.07 2.31 -16.91
C ASP A 138 -3.88 0.82 -17.31
N ALA A 139 -4.06 -0.12 -16.37
CA ALA A 139 -4.12 -1.55 -16.66
C ALA A 139 -5.33 -1.93 -17.53
N LEU A 140 -6.52 -1.44 -17.19
CA LEU A 140 -7.73 -1.67 -18.00
C LEU A 140 -7.60 -1.06 -19.40
N LEU A 141 -7.04 0.15 -19.50
CA LEU A 141 -6.81 0.84 -20.78
C LEU A 141 -5.81 0.08 -21.65
N ALA A 142 -4.77 -0.48 -21.04
CA ALA A 142 -3.77 -1.29 -21.72
C ALA A 142 -4.30 -2.67 -22.17
N GLY A 143 -5.48 -3.07 -21.72
CA GLY A 143 -6.11 -4.33 -22.14
C GLY A 143 -5.66 -5.56 -21.36
N GLU A 144 -5.17 -5.38 -20.14
CA GLU A 144 -4.85 -6.51 -19.26
C GLU A 144 -6.10 -7.35 -19.01
N CYS A 145 -5.96 -8.69 -18.99
CA CYS A 145 -7.09 -9.60 -18.76
C CYS A 145 -7.38 -9.80 -17.26
N GLU A 146 -6.41 -9.51 -16.40
CA GLU A 146 -6.51 -9.58 -14.96
C GLU A 146 -5.77 -8.42 -14.29
N THR A 147 -6.16 -8.11 -13.05
CA THR A 147 -5.45 -7.18 -12.16
C THR A 147 -5.09 -7.88 -10.86
N ARG A 148 -4.02 -7.44 -10.19
CA ARG A 148 -3.63 -7.92 -8.85
C ARG A 148 -3.33 -6.73 -7.95
N ALA A 149 -3.37 -6.96 -6.64
CA ALA A 149 -2.74 -6.06 -5.67
C ALA A 149 -1.33 -6.58 -5.34
N THR A 150 -0.45 -5.69 -4.89
CA THR A 150 0.95 -6.00 -4.58
C THR A 150 1.36 -5.36 -3.26
N THR A 151 2.03 -6.10 -2.36
CA THR A 151 2.84 -5.47 -1.31
C THR A 151 4.30 -5.42 -1.72
N HIS A 152 4.94 -4.28 -1.48
CA HIS A 152 6.32 -4.02 -1.87
C HIS A 152 7.03 -3.12 -0.85
N MET A 153 8.37 -3.13 -0.88
CA MET A 153 9.18 -2.15 -0.14
C MET A 153 9.06 -0.78 -0.79
N VAL A 154 8.92 0.27 0.01
CA VAL A 154 8.89 1.65 -0.50
C VAL A 154 10.32 2.13 -0.74
N THR A 155 10.50 2.85 -1.84
CA THR A 155 11.73 3.56 -2.19
C THR A 155 11.39 5.00 -2.52
N GLU A 156 12.40 5.83 -2.80
CA GLU A 156 12.18 7.20 -3.32
C GLU A 156 11.38 7.21 -4.64
N GLN A 157 11.52 6.15 -5.44
CA GLN A 157 10.75 5.98 -6.66
C GLN A 157 9.38 5.36 -6.35
N VAL A 158 8.33 6.03 -6.84
CA VAL A 158 6.93 5.65 -6.62
C VAL A 158 6.68 4.24 -7.14
N ASP A 159 6.18 3.37 -6.25
CA ASP A 159 5.79 1.98 -6.53
C ASP A 159 6.84 1.13 -7.28
N ASN A 160 8.13 1.45 -7.11
CA ASN A 160 9.21 0.77 -7.84
C ASN A 160 10.06 -0.19 -6.99
N GLY A 161 9.83 -0.22 -5.68
CA GLY A 161 10.65 -1.06 -4.81
C GLY A 161 10.38 -2.56 -4.96
N PRO A 162 11.24 -3.41 -4.36
CA PRO A 162 11.11 -4.86 -4.44
C PRO A 162 9.72 -5.36 -4.01
N VAL A 163 9.11 -6.17 -4.88
CA VAL A 163 7.83 -6.85 -4.65
C VAL A 163 8.01 -7.98 -3.63
N MET A 164 7.05 -8.14 -2.72
CA MET A 164 7.04 -9.19 -1.70
C MET A 164 5.87 -10.17 -1.90
N LEU A 165 4.65 -9.66 -2.07
CA LEU A 165 3.44 -10.48 -2.14
C LEU A 165 2.51 -9.93 -3.21
N ARG A 166 1.94 -10.80 -4.04
CA ARG A 166 0.81 -10.49 -4.94
C ARG A 166 -0.48 -11.13 -4.45
N SER A 167 -1.62 -10.52 -4.74
CA SER A 167 -2.91 -11.21 -4.58
C SER A 167 -3.09 -12.27 -5.66
N TRP A 168 -4.08 -13.12 -5.46
CA TRP A 168 -4.73 -13.85 -6.54
C TRP A 168 -5.22 -12.89 -7.64
N PRO A 169 -5.43 -13.37 -8.88
CA PRO A 169 -5.88 -12.52 -9.97
C PRO A 169 -7.35 -12.13 -9.85
N PHE A 170 -7.65 -10.90 -10.20
CA PHE A 170 -9.01 -10.38 -10.38
C PHE A 170 -9.27 -10.22 -11.87
N PRO A 171 -10.19 -10.99 -12.48
CA PRO A 171 -10.48 -10.87 -13.89
C PRO A 171 -11.02 -9.47 -14.22
N VAL A 172 -10.62 -8.95 -15.38
CA VAL A 172 -11.14 -7.68 -15.89
C VAL A 172 -12.57 -7.87 -16.40
N PRO A 173 -13.52 -7.02 -15.99
CA PRO A 173 -14.92 -7.19 -16.38
C PRO A 173 -15.13 -6.80 -17.86
N PRO A 174 -16.03 -7.48 -18.61
CA PRO A 174 -16.28 -7.18 -20.03
C PRO A 174 -16.68 -5.74 -20.32
N VAL A 175 -17.26 -5.02 -19.34
CA VAL A 175 -17.60 -3.60 -19.48
C VAL A 175 -16.35 -2.71 -19.66
N ALA A 176 -15.21 -3.10 -19.10
CA ALA A 176 -13.95 -2.39 -19.27
C ALA A 176 -13.42 -2.55 -20.70
N GLU A 177 -13.47 -3.77 -21.25
CA GLU A 177 -13.11 -4.05 -22.64
C GLU A 177 -14.01 -3.27 -23.61
N TRP A 178 -15.33 -3.35 -23.39
CA TRP A 178 -16.30 -2.59 -24.18
C TRP A 178 -16.01 -1.09 -24.16
N ALA A 179 -15.64 -0.55 -22.99
CA ALA A 179 -15.36 0.87 -22.82
C ALA A 179 -14.05 1.29 -23.51
N ARG A 180 -12.99 0.48 -23.39
CA ARG A 180 -11.72 0.68 -24.08
C ARG A 180 -11.92 0.70 -25.60
N ASP A 181 -12.60 -0.30 -26.16
CA ASP A 181 -12.77 -0.47 -27.61
C ASP A 181 -13.61 0.66 -28.23
N ARG A 182 -14.47 1.30 -27.45
CA ARG A 182 -15.34 2.42 -27.88
C ARG A 182 -14.83 3.79 -27.45
N ASN A 183 -13.67 3.86 -26.81
CA ASN A 183 -13.12 5.09 -26.23
C ASN A 183 -14.11 5.79 -25.26
N ALA A 184 -14.88 5.01 -24.50
CA ALA A 184 -15.84 5.47 -23.51
C ALA A 184 -15.16 5.71 -22.15
N GLY A 185 -14.40 6.81 -22.05
CA GLY A 185 -13.51 7.07 -20.91
C GLY A 185 -14.19 7.22 -19.55
N ASP A 186 -15.44 7.67 -19.50
CA ASP A 186 -16.27 7.74 -18.30
C ASP A 186 -16.62 6.34 -17.77
N VAL A 187 -17.05 5.44 -18.66
CA VAL A 187 -17.35 4.04 -18.34
C VAL A 187 -16.08 3.31 -17.90
N LEU A 188 -14.95 3.55 -18.59
CA LEU A 188 -13.66 2.96 -18.20
C LEU A 188 -13.23 3.41 -16.79
N ARG A 189 -13.42 4.70 -16.45
CA ARG A 189 -13.13 5.20 -15.10
C ARG A 189 -14.04 4.57 -14.05
N ALA A 190 -15.34 4.39 -14.35
CA ALA A 190 -16.26 3.73 -13.45
C ALA A 190 -15.88 2.24 -13.24
N ALA A 191 -15.52 1.54 -14.31
CA ALA A 191 -15.03 0.17 -14.25
C ALA A 191 -13.73 0.05 -13.45
N ALA A 192 -12.77 0.96 -13.67
CA ALA A 192 -11.52 1.01 -12.90
C ALA A 192 -11.76 1.26 -11.42
N TRP A 193 -12.68 2.16 -11.07
CA TRP A 193 -13.04 2.42 -9.69
C TRP A 193 -13.65 1.18 -9.04
N ALA A 194 -14.60 0.52 -9.71
CA ALA A 194 -15.22 -0.70 -9.20
C ALA A 194 -14.21 -1.85 -9.03
N GLN A 195 -13.32 -2.04 -10.02
CA GLN A 195 -12.24 -3.02 -9.96
C GLN A 195 -11.29 -2.76 -8.79
N ARG A 196 -10.90 -1.50 -8.57
CA ARG A 196 -10.10 -1.09 -7.41
C ARG A 196 -10.82 -1.43 -6.11
N GLU A 197 -12.07 -0.99 -5.94
CA GLU A 197 -12.82 -1.24 -4.71
C GLU A 197 -13.03 -2.73 -4.44
N TRP A 198 -13.19 -3.56 -5.48
CA TRP A 198 -13.26 -5.00 -5.34
C TRP A 198 -11.95 -5.57 -4.77
N MET A 199 -10.80 -5.23 -5.35
CA MET A 199 -9.48 -5.66 -4.85
C MET A 199 -9.22 -5.19 -3.41
N LEU A 200 -9.56 -3.93 -3.09
CA LEU A 200 -9.36 -3.37 -1.75
C LEU A 200 -10.17 -4.11 -0.67
N ARG A 201 -11.37 -4.56 -1.00
CA ARG A 201 -12.27 -5.21 -0.03
C ARG A 201 -11.96 -6.67 0.17
N GLU A 202 -11.54 -7.36 -0.89
CA GLU A 202 -11.30 -8.80 -0.85
C GLU A 202 -9.85 -9.13 -0.49
N ALA A 203 -8.86 -8.48 -1.11
CA ALA A 203 -7.46 -8.89 -1.02
C ALA A 203 -6.64 -8.15 0.03
N TRP A 204 -6.89 -6.87 0.30
CA TRP A 204 -5.93 -6.06 1.07
C TRP A 204 -5.76 -6.52 2.52
N GLY A 205 -6.84 -6.91 3.19
CA GLY A 205 -6.76 -7.43 4.56
C GLY A 205 -5.98 -8.74 4.67
N PRO A 206 -6.33 -9.79 3.88
CA PRO A 206 -5.55 -11.02 3.83
C PRO A 206 -4.09 -10.80 3.41
N MET A 207 -3.83 -9.92 2.44
CA MET A 207 -2.47 -9.59 2.00
C MET A 207 -1.64 -8.92 3.10
N LEU A 208 -2.21 -7.95 3.81
CA LEU A 208 -1.51 -7.31 4.91
C LEU A 208 -1.25 -8.27 6.07
N THR A 209 -2.18 -9.20 6.35
CA THR A 209 -1.99 -10.27 7.34
C THR A 209 -0.74 -11.09 7.01
N ARG A 210 -0.65 -11.61 5.79
CA ARG A 210 0.51 -12.40 5.34
C ARG A 210 1.79 -11.57 5.21
N THR A 211 1.67 -10.31 4.80
CA THR A 211 2.81 -9.38 4.75
C THR A 211 3.42 -9.18 6.12
N VAL A 212 2.61 -8.94 7.16
CA VAL A 212 3.10 -8.77 8.53
C VAL A 212 3.70 -10.06 9.08
N GLU A 213 3.09 -11.22 8.81
CA GLU A 213 3.62 -12.53 9.20
C GLU A 213 5.00 -12.82 8.56
N LEU A 214 5.18 -12.52 7.28
CA LEU A 214 6.46 -12.67 6.60
C LEU A 214 7.51 -11.75 7.24
N VAL A 215 7.16 -10.48 7.43
CA VAL A 215 8.06 -9.45 7.97
C VAL A 215 8.44 -9.74 9.42
N SER A 216 7.50 -10.14 10.28
CA SER A 216 7.78 -10.42 11.70
C SER A 216 8.78 -11.56 11.87
N ARG A 217 8.77 -12.54 10.97
CA ARG A 217 9.76 -13.64 10.94
C ARG A 217 11.13 -13.23 10.41
N ALA A 218 11.20 -12.13 9.64
CA ALA A 218 12.43 -11.64 9.02
C ALA A 218 13.18 -10.62 9.88
N ILE A 219 12.50 -10.00 10.85
CA ILE A 219 13.12 -9.03 11.75
C ILE A 219 13.99 -9.77 12.75
N GLU A 220 15.30 -9.76 12.52
CA GLU A 220 16.30 -10.18 13.50
C GLU A 220 16.69 -9.02 14.45
N ASP A 221 16.82 -7.82 13.89
CA ASP A 221 17.12 -6.56 14.59
C ASP A 221 16.16 -5.48 14.07
N PRO A 222 15.25 -4.95 14.89
CA PRO A 222 14.23 -3.99 14.45
C PRO A 222 14.77 -2.66 13.93
N LYS A 223 16.07 -2.38 14.14
CA LYS A 223 16.74 -1.17 13.63
C LYS A 223 17.53 -1.39 12.34
N ARG A 224 17.64 -2.64 11.86
CA ARG A 224 18.32 -2.95 10.58
C ARG A 224 17.32 -3.00 9.42
N PRO A 225 17.75 -2.60 8.20
CA PRO A 225 16.94 -2.80 7.00
C PRO A 225 16.49 -4.26 6.84
N LEU A 226 15.24 -4.47 6.44
CA LEU A 226 14.74 -5.80 6.12
C LEU A 226 15.42 -6.31 4.85
N ASN A 227 15.99 -7.52 4.92
CA ASN A 227 16.46 -8.18 3.72
C ASN A 227 15.28 -8.84 2.99
N ILE A 228 14.56 -8.09 2.16
CA ILE A 228 13.41 -8.62 1.43
C ILE A 228 13.78 -9.76 0.46
N SER A 229 15.04 -9.84 0.03
CA SER A 229 15.49 -10.94 -0.84
C SER A 229 15.49 -12.30 -0.15
N THR A 230 15.65 -12.34 1.18
CA THR A 230 15.57 -13.59 1.96
C THR A 230 14.14 -13.99 2.26
N LEU A 231 13.17 -13.09 2.08
CA LEU A 231 11.76 -13.39 2.26
C LEU A 231 11.17 -14.14 1.07
N GLY A 232 11.81 -14.07 -0.11
CA GLY A 232 11.25 -14.58 -1.35
C GLY A 232 10.08 -13.71 -1.85
N ARG A 233 9.52 -14.10 -3.00
CA ARG A 233 8.31 -13.48 -3.56
C ARG A 233 7.19 -14.50 -3.52
N TRP A 234 5.98 -14.05 -3.20
CA TRP A 234 4.84 -14.93 -2.98
C TRP A 234 3.60 -14.45 -3.73
N THR A 235 2.72 -15.39 -4.05
CA THR A 235 1.32 -15.14 -4.40
C THR A 235 0.44 -15.64 -3.25
N LEU A 236 -0.51 -14.80 -2.83
CA LEU A 236 -1.58 -15.18 -1.90
C LEU A 236 -2.73 -15.79 -2.68
N GLU A 237 -3.04 -17.05 -2.41
CA GLU A 237 -4.19 -17.73 -2.99
C GLU A 237 -5.49 -17.40 -2.24
N PRO A 238 -6.68 -17.57 -2.87
CA PRO A 238 -7.97 -17.25 -2.23
C PRO A 238 -8.26 -18.04 -0.95
N ASP A 239 -7.65 -19.20 -0.77
CA ASP A 239 -7.77 -20.03 0.45
C ASP A 239 -6.83 -19.56 1.59
N GLY A 240 -6.04 -18.52 1.34
CA GLY A 240 -5.09 -17.94 2.28
C GLY A 240 -3.71 -18.59 2.28
N THR A 241 -3.44 -19.55 1.39
CA THR A 241 -2.11 -20.16 1.23
C THR A 241 -1.14 -19.25 0.47
N LEU A 242 0.16 -19.40 0.76
CA LEU A 242 1.22 -18.69 0.06
C LEU A 242 1.93 -19.66 -0.89
N THR A 243 1.96 -19.31 -2.18
CA THR A 243 2.67 -20.05 -3.22
C THR A 243 3.88 -19.21 -3.67
N PRO A 244 5.05 -19.84 -3.96
CA PRO A 244 6.17 -19.11 -4.52
C PRO A 244 5.77 -18.38 -5.81
N ASP A 245 6.13 -17.11 -5.90
CA ASP A 245 5.92 -16.29 -7.09
C ASP A 245 7.01 -16.63 -8.12
N GLU A 246 6.80 -17.74 -8.83
CA GLU A 246 7.71 -18.18 -9.88
C GLU A 246 7.79 -17.11 -10.96
N PRO A 247 9.00 -16.74 -11.44
CA PRO A 247 9.10 -15.93 -12.64
C PRO A 247 8.37 -16.67 -13.76
N LEU A 248 7.52 -15.97 -14.52
CA LEU A 248 6.99 -16.49 -15.79
C LEU A 248 8.17 -16.98 -16.60
N VAL A 249 8.36 -18.30 -16.66
CA VAL A 249 9.33 -18.92 -17.55
C VAL A 249 8.87 -18.54 -18.95
N GLY A 250 9.71 -17.79 -19.65
CA GLY A 250 9.36 -17.10 -20.88
C GLY A 250 8.54 -17.94 -21.85
N VAL A 251 7.50 -17.31 -22.39
CA VAL A 251 6.83 -17.74 -23.63
C VAL A 251 7.30 -16.83 -24.75
#